data_AF-A0A075H2H3-F1
#
_entry.id   AF-A0A075H2H3-F1
#
_cell.length_a   1.000
_cell.length_b   1.000
_cell.length_c   1.000
_cell.angle_alpha   90.00
_cell.angle_beta   90.00
_cell.angle_gamma   90.00
#
_symmetry.space_group_name_H-M   'P 1'
#
loop_
_entity.id
_entity.type
_entity.pdbx_description
1 polymer ?
#
loop_
_entity_poly.entity_id
_entity_poly.type
_entity_poly.pdbx_seq_one_letter_code
_entity_poly.pdbx_strand_id
1 'polypeptide(L)'
;MIDLASTPIIILVILGSVGVALPVVGIALKERPSMMSYGIATVIALFAAIGYVLYQLALDHVAPAAIFSQDVLVDDAFGALFAIAMLIVAIFTTVGSFSYMKNKANPSVYFSLILLSAIGMVLVAYATDLVMLFVAWELMSIPTYILVGFLKKDPISNEAAIKYFLFGALSSAIIIYGISLAYGITGSTNIGEVIQGFMVLDANLIPIGLLAVGMFIAGFGFKMGLVPFHMWLPDTYEGAPPTIATLLAAGTKKAGFAAALRVIVMGTVALSLDWTLALGIIAVMTMTVGNIAAIMQKKSGSNVSLFQHWTCGIYLDWFVHCTIFYYWSSRIYVPHTKSCCNERCSIHCSCGNCNCISGYTC
;
A
#
# COMPACT_ATOMS: atom_id res chain seq x y z
N MET A 1 -6.15 22.89 2.35
CA MET A 1 -7.62 23.10 2.19
C MET A 1 -8.11 21.85 1.47
N ILE A 2 -9.19 21.20 1.91
CA ILE A 2 -9.65 19.96 1.25
C ILE A 2 -10.14 20.31 -0.16
N ASP A 3 -9.36 19.95 -1.18
CA ASP A 3 -9.81 20.05 -2.56
C ASP A 3 -10.82 18.93 -2.82
N LEU A 4 -12.10 19.32 -2.88
CA LEU A 4 -13.21 18.40 -3.15
C LEU A 4 -13.12 17.74 -4.53
N ALA A 5 -12.29 18.27 -5.44
CA ALA A 5 -12.03 17.68 -6.75
C ALA A 5 -10.83 16.71 -6.76
N SER A 6 -10.17 16.51 -5.62
CA SER A 6 -9.05 15.56 -5.53
C SER A 6 -9.48 14.14 -5.88
N THR A 7 -8.57 13.44 -6.57
CA THR A 7 -8.75 12.08 -7.06
C THR A 7 -9.22 11.07 -6.00
N PRO A 8 -8.61 10.98 -4.80
CA PRO A 8 -9.06 10.04 -3.78
C PRO A 8 -10.48 10.33 -3.28
N ILE A 9 -10.89 11.60 -3.20
CA ILE A 9 -12.24 11.97 -2.74
C ILE A 9 -13.28 11.59 -3.79
N ILE A 10 -13.04 11.90 -5.06
CA ILE A 10 -13.96 11.54 -6.15
C ILE A 10 -14.10 10.02 -6.26
N ILE A 11 -13.00 9.26 -6.13
CA ILE A 11 -13.07 7.79 -6.11
C ILE A 11 -13.88 7.28 -4.91
N LEU A 12 -13.67 7.86 -3.73
CA LEU A 12 -14.46 7.52 -2.54
C LEU A 12 -15.95 7.78 -2.77
N VAL A 13 -16.31 8.89 -3.43
CA VAL A 13 -17.72 9.20 -3.75
C VAL A 13 -18.28 8.22 -4.77
N ILE A 14 -17.57 7.94 -5.86
CA ILE A 14 -18.03 7.02 -6.92
C ILE A 14 -18.21 5.60 -6.35
N LEU A 15 -17.16 5.03 -5.77
CA LEU A 15 -17.20 3.66 -5.28
C LEU A 15 -18.03 3.53 -4.01
N GLY A 16 -18.02 4.54 -3.13
CA GLY A 16 -18.75 4.54 -1.86
C GLY A 16 -20.26 4.66 -2.06
N SER A 17 -20.70 5.56 -2.95
CA SER A 17 -22.13 5.69 -3.28
C SER A 17 -22.69 4.39 -3.86
N VAL A 18 -22.01 3.79 -4.84
CA VAL A 18 -22.41 2.50 -5.41
C VAL A 18 -22.30 1.39 -4.35
N GLY A 19 -21.21 1.34 -3.61
CA GLY A 19 -20.97 0.36 -2.55
C GLY A 19 -22.09 0.32 -1.51
N VAL A 20 -22.58 1.47 -1.06
CA VAL A 20 -23.71 1.55 -0.11
C VAL A 20 -25.05 1.32 -0.80
N ALA A 21 -25.22 1.78 -2.04
CA ALA A 21 -26.48 1.61 -2.78
C ALA A 21 -26.80 0.13 -3.06
N LEU A 22 -25.83 -0.72 -3.40
CA LEU A 22 -26.05 -2.13 -3.73
C LEU A 22 -26.84 -2.90 -2.65
N PRO A 23 -26.42 -2.94 -1.36
CA PRO A 23 -27.16 -3.65 -0.32
C PRO A 23 -28.50 -2.97 -0.01
N VAL A 24 -28.59 -1.63 -0.07
CA VAL A 24 -29.84 -0.89 0.17
C VAL A 24 -30.88 -1.24 -0.89
N VAL A 25 -30.51 -1.21 -2.16
CA VAL A 25 -31.38 -1.59 -3.29
C VAL A 25 -31.79 -3.06 -3.18
N GLY A 26 -30.87 -3.95 -2.78
CA GLY A 26 -31.16 -5.36 -2.61
C GLY A 26 -32.13 -5.69 -1.46
N ILE A 27 -32.27 -4.81 -0.47
CA ILE A 27 -33.25 -4.92 0.61
C ILE A 27 -34.56 -4.21 0.27
N ALA A 28 -34.48 -3.03 -0.37
CA ALA A 28 -35.62 -2.17 -0.64
C ALA A 28 -36.51 -2.67 -1.79
N LEU A 29 -35.94 -3.36 -2.79
CA LEU A 29 -36.71 -3.84 -3.93
C LEU A 29 -37.47 -5.14 -3.60
N LYS A 30 -38.79 -5.12 -3.86
CA LYS A 30 -39.69 -6.27 -3.72
C LYS A 30 -39.31 -7.43 -4.65
N GLU A 31 -38.88 -7.10 -5.87
CA GLU A 31 -38.28 -8.05 -6.80
C GLU A 31 -36.77 -7.87 -6.75
N ARG A 32 -36.07 -8.90 -6.26
CA ARG A 32 -34.61 -8.82 -6.12
C ARG A 32 -33.96 -8.77 -7.50
N PRO A 33 -33.17 -7.73 -7.81
CA PRO A 33 -32.38 -7.67 -9.02
C PRO A 33 -31.54 -8.94 -9.21
N SER A 34 -31.33 -9.32 -10.47
CA SER A 34 -30.46 -10.44 -10.81
C SER A 34 -29.05 -10.19 -10.29
N MET A 35 -28.30 -11.25 -9.94
CA MET A 35 -26.90 -11.10 -9.51
C MET A 35 -26.07 -10.30 -10.51
N MET A 36 -26.33 -10.50 -11.81
CA MET A 36 -25.64 -9.85 -12.90
C MET A 36 -25.76 -8.32 -12.86
N SER A 37 -26.89 -7.79 -12.40
CA SER A 37 -27.09 -6.33 -12.28
C SER A 37 -26.15 -5.70 -11.25
N TYR A 38 -26.00 -6.30 -10.06
CA TYR A 38 -25.06 -5.83 -9.04
C TYR A 38 -23.61 -5.91 -9.53
N GLY A 39 -23.30 -7.01 -10.23
CA GLY A 39 -21.99 -7.21 -10.84
C GLY A 39 -21.65 -6.14 -11.88
N ILE A 40 -22.57 -5.85 -12.80
CA ILE A 40 -22.40 -4.82 -13.83
C ILE A 40 -22.25 -3.42 -13.20
N ALA A 41 -23.10 -3.07 -12.23
CA ALA A 41 -22.99 -1.79 -11.53
C ALA A 41 -21.62 -1.60 -10.86
N THR A 42 -21.09 -2.67 -10.27
CA THR A 42 -19.74 -2.68 -9.66
C THR A 42 -18.65 -2.46 -10.69
N VAL A 43 -18.73 -3.16 -11.83
CA VAL A 43 -17.76 -3.01 -12.92
C VAL A 43 -17.79 -1.60 -13.49
N ILE A 44 -18.98 -1.02 -13.72
CA ILE A 44 -19.13 0.36 -14.20
C ILE A 44 -18.48 1.35 -13.21
N ALA A 45 -18.72 1.19 -11.91
CA ALA A 45 -18.14 2.06 -10.89
C ALA A 45 -16.60 1.98 -10.88
N LEU A 46 -16.04 0.79 -11.01
CA LEU A 46 -14.59 0.59 -11.06
C LEU A 46 -13.96 1.16 -12.35
N PHE A 47 -14.60 1.01 -13.51
CA PHE A 47 -14.15 1.63 -14.75
C PHE A 47 -14.25 3.16 -14.69
N ALA A 48 -15.31 3.70 -14.09
CA ALA A 48 -15.44 5.15 -13.88
C ALA A 48 -14.31 5.68 -12.97
N ALA A 49 -13.97 4.96 -11.90
CA ALA A 49 -12.86 5.31 -11.02
C ALA A 49 -11.50 5.29 -11.77
N ILE A 50 -11.21 4.24 -12.54
CA ILE A 50 -9.98 4.19 -13.36
C ILE A 50 -9.97 5.31 -14.39
N GLY A 51 -11.09 5.55 -15.08
CA GLY A 51 -11.22 6.61 -16.07
C GLY A 51 -10.92 7.99 -15.47
N TYR A 52 -11.38 8.24 -14.24
CA TYR A 52 -11.08 9.49 -13.53
C TYR A 52 -9.59 9.62 -13.18
N VAL A 53 -8.94 8.56 -12.69
CA VAL A 53 -7.49 8.59 -12.42
C VAL A 53 -6.69 8.87 -13.70
N LEU A 54 -7.03 8.18 -14.79
CA LEU A 54 -6.36 8.37 -16.08
C LEU A 54 -6.60 9.78 -16.65
N TYR A 55 -7.80 10.32 -16.46
CA TYR A 55 -8.13 11.69 -16.85
C TYR A 55 -7.27 12.72 -16.12
N GLN A 56 -7.11 12.58 -14.80
CA GLN A 56 -6.25 13.48 -14.02
C GLN A 56 -4.77 13.34 -14.41
N LEU A 57 -4.31 12.12 -14.70
CA LEU A 57 -2.95 11.87 -15.17
C LEU A 57 -2.70 12.48 -16.56
N ALA A 58 -3.69 12.47 -17.44
CA ALA A 58 -3.59 13.03 -18.79
C ALA A 58 -3.60 14.57 -18.82
N LEU A 59 -4.12 15.22 -17.77
CA LEU A 59 -4.14 16.67 -17.63
C LEU A 59 -2.93 17.24 -16.87
N ASP A 60 -1.95 16.41 -16.53
CA ASP A 60 -0.79 16.79 -15.71
C ASP A 60 -1.15 17.47 -14.37
N HIS A 61 -2.35 17.19 -13.84
CA HIS A 61 -2.80 17.67 -12.54
C HIS A 61 -2.19 16.90 -11.36
N VAL A 62 -1.25 16.01 -11.64
CA VAL A 62 -0.69 15.07 -10.69
C VAL A 62 0.75 15.48 -10.38
N ALA A 63 1.06 15.71 -9.11
CA ALA A 63 2.41 16.04 -8.71
C ALA A 63 3.36 14.83 -8.90
N PRO A 64 4.64 15.01 -9.29
CA PRO A 64 5.57 13.89 -9.48
C PRO A 64 5.78 13.06 -8.20
N ALA A 65 5.92 13.73 -7.06
CA ALA A 65 5.95 13.14 -5.72
C ALA A 65 5.65 14.22 -4.68
N ALA A 66 4.65 14.01 -3.83
CA ALA A 66 4.18 15.02 -2.87
C ALA A 66 4.24 14.54 -1.41
N ILE A 67 5.36 13.90 -1.03
CA ILE A 67 5.57 13.38 0.33
C ILE A 67 5.60 14.50 1.38
N PHE A 68 6.07 15.70 1.02
CA PHE A 68 6.17 16.87 1.91
C PHE A 68 4.98 17.83 1.80
N SER A 69 3.86 17.38 1.21
CA SER A 69 2.64 18.17 1.21
C SER A 69 2.06 18.29 2.62
N GLN A 70 1.42 19.41 2.90
CA GLN A 70 0.71 19.69 4.14
C GLN A 70 -0.71 19.09 4.16
N ASP A 71 -1.22 18.66 3.01
CA ASP A 71 -2.54 18.03 2.93
C ASP A 71 -2.50 16.56 3.38
N VAL A 72 -3.67 16.03 3.73
CA VAL A 72 -3.87 14.66 4.28
C VAL A 72 -3.91 13.60 3.17
N LEU A 73 -4.41 14.00 2.00
CA LEU A 73 -4.50 13.21 0.78
C LEU A 73 -3.98 14.07 -0.37
N VAL A 74 -3.12 13.49 -1.22
CA VAL A 74 -2.52 14.26 -2.33
C VAL A 74 -2.49 13.45 -3.61
N ASP A 75 -2.82 14.11 -4.71
CA ASP A 75 -2.74 13.56 -6.06
C ASP A 75 -1.29 13.56 -6.54
N ASP A 76 -0.61 12.42 -6.37
CA ASP A 76 0.73 12.18 -6.90
C ASP A 76 0.81 10.96 -7.85
N ALA A 77 1.85 10.95 -8.69
CA ALA A 77 2.01 9.95 -9.74
C ALA A 77 2.20 8.53 -9.15
N PHE A 78 2.83 8.47 -7.97
CA PHE A 78 2.97 7.26 -7.17
C PHE A 78 1.60 6.68 -6.79
N GLY A 79 0.74 7.50 -6.19
CA GLY A 79 -0.61 7.13 -5.77
C GLY A 79 -1.46 6.71 -6.96
N ALA A 80 -1.38 7.45 -8.08
CA ALA A 80 -2.09 7.12 -9.31
C ALA A 80 -1.71 5.75 -9.88
N LEU A 81 -0.41 5.44 -9.96
CA LEU A 81 0.07 4.16 -10.47
C LEU A 81 -0.41 2.98 -9.62
N PHE A 82 -0.31 3.11 -8.29
CA PHE A 82 -0.77 2.08 -7.36
C PHE A 82 -2.30 1.95 -7.36
N ALA A 83 -3.02 3.07 -7.43
CA ALA A 83 -4.48 3.09 -7.52
C ALA A 83 -4.97 2.37 -8.78
N ILE A 84 -4.40 2.67 -9.95
CA ILE A 84 -4.73 1.97 -11.21
C ILE A 84 -4.49 0.47 -11.07
N ALA A 85 -3.31 0.07 -10.57
CA ALA A 85 -2.99 -1.34 -10.41
C ALA A 85 -3.97 -2.08 -9.48
N MET A 86 -4.38 -1.45 -8.38
CA MET A 86 -5.34 -2.05 -7.43
C MET A 86 -6.78 -2.07 -7.96
N LEU A 87 -7.20 -1.02 -8.68
CA LEU A 87 -8.51 -0.99 -9.32
C LEU A 87 -8.63 -2.03 -10.44
N ILE A 88 -7.57 -2.26 -11.23
CA ILE A 88 -7.52 -3.34 -12.22
C ILE A 88 -7.75 -4.69 -11.56
N VAL A 89 -7.10 -4.96 -10.41
CA VAL A 89 -7.32 -6.21 -9.67
C VAL A 89 -8.77 -6.31 -9.19
N ALA A 90 -9.35 -5.23 -8.66
CA ALA A 90 -10.75 -5.21 -8.24
C ALA A 90 -11.72 -5.51 -9.41
N ILE A 91 -11.42 -5.03 -10.62
CA ILE A 91 -12.19 -5.35 -11.84
C ILE A 91 -12.10 -6.84 -12.15
N PHE A 92 -10.89 -7.41 -12.19
CA PHE A 92 -10.71 -8.84 -12.46
C PHE A 92 -11.40 -9.72 -11.40
N THR A 93 -11.29 -9.37 -10.13
CA THR A 93 -12.01 -10.04 -9.04
C THR A 93 -13.53 -9.98 -9.26
N THR A 94 -14.06 -8.81 -9.63
CA THR A 94 -15.49 -8.62 -9.85
C THR A 94 -15.99 -9.44 -11.04
N VAL A 95 -15.28 -9.40 -12.17
CA VAL A 95 -15.60 -10.17 -13.38
C VAL A 95 -15.54 -11.68 -13.09
N GLY A 96 -14.50 -12.15 -12.42
CA GLY A 96 -14.38 -13.55 -12.00
C GLY A 96 -15.51 -14.00 -11.05
N SER A 97 -16.09 -13.05 -10.31
CA SER A 97 -17.19 -13.32 -9.38
C SER A 97 -18.55 -13.50 -10.06
N PHE A 98 -18.70 -13.15 -11.34
CA PHE A 98 -19.96 -13.36 -12.07
C PHE A 98 -20.31 -14.84 -12.22
N SER A 99 -19.32 -15.69 -12.46
CA SER A 99 -19.56 -17.14 -12.49
C SER A 99 -19.74 -17.69 -11.07
N TYR A 100 -18.87 -17.27 -10.15
CA TYR A 100 -18.83 -17.78 -8.78
C TYR A 100 -20.11 -17.49 -7.98
N MET A 101 -20.67 -16.28 -8.11
CA MET A 101 -21.81 -15.83 -7.29
C MET A 101 -23.19 -16.19 -7.86
N LYS A 102 -23.27 -16.82 -9.05
CA LYS A 102 -24.56 -17.05 -9.76
C LYS A 102 -25.59 -17.79 -8.92
N ASN A 103 -25.14 -18.73 -8.09
CA ASN A 103 -25.98 -19.57 -7.24
C ASN A 103 -25.68 -19.38 -5.74
N LYS A 104 -25.12 -18.23 -5.35
CA LYS A 104 -24.76 -17.92 -3.97
C LYS A 104 -25.67 -16.84 -3.39
N ALA A 105 -25.88 -16.89 -2.08
CA ALA A 105 -26.72 -15.91 -1.39
C ALA A 105 -26.01 -14.55 -1.26
N ASN A 106 -26.81 -13.49 -1.14
CA ASN A 106 -26.38 -12.11 -0.84
C ASN A 106 -25.32 -11.50 -1.79
N PRO A 107 -25.52 -11.56 -3.12
CA PRO A 107 -24.55 -10.97 -4.07
C PRO A 107 -24.37 -9.46 -3.89
N SER A 108 -25.41 -8.73 -3.48
CA SER A 108 -25.32 -7.28 -3.25
C SER A 108 -24.26 -6.91 -2.19
N VAL A 109 -24.26 -7.61 -1.06
CA VAL A 109 -23.28 -7.41 0.03
C VAL A 109 -21.89 -7.82 -0.42
N TYR A 110 -21.77 -8.91 -1.18
CA TYR A 110 -20.49 -9.38 -1.70
C TYR A 110 -19.79 -8.32 -2.56
N PHE A 111 -20.49 -7.77 -3.55
CA PHE A 111 -19.94 -6.74 -4.43
C PHE A 111 -19.72 -5.40 -3.73
N SER A 112 -20.59 -5.04 -2.78
CA SER A 112 -20.42 -3.87 -1.91
C SER A 112 -19.12 -3.91 -1.13
N LEU A 113 -18.79 -5.05 -0.51
CA LEU A 113 -17.56 -5.22 0.26
C LEU A 113 -16.31 -5.16 -0.64
N ILE A 114 -16.39 -5.63 -1.89
CA ILE A 114 -15.30 -5.46 -2.86
C ILE A 114 -15.06 -3.96 -3.12
N LEU A 115 -16.12 -3.18 -3.36
CA LEU A 115 -16.00 -1.73 -3.56
C LEU A 115 -15.42 -1.02 -2.34
N LEU A 116 -15.90 -1.34 -1.14
CA LEU A 116 -15.36 -0.76 0.11
C LEU A 116 -13.87 -1.08 0.29
N SER A 117 -13.46 -2.33 0.02
CA SER A 117 -12.05 -2.68 0.07
C SER A 117 -11.20 -1.95 -0.98
N ALA A 118 -11.77 -1.71 -2.17
CA ALA A 118 -11.10 -0.97 -3.25
C ALA A 118 -10.89 0.50 -2.89
N ILE A 119 -11.85 1.14 -2.20
CA ILE A 119 -11.69 2.50 -1.68
C ILE A 119 -10.50 2.55 -0.72
N GLY A 120 -10.47 1.66 0.29
CA GLY A 120 -9.36 1.61 1.24
C GLY A 120 -8.00 1.41 0.56
N MET A 121 -7.93 0.48 -0.39
CA MET A 121 -6.71 0.23 -1.19
C MET A 121 -6.20 1.47 -1.92
N VAL A 122 -7.10 2.22 -2.55
CA VAL A 122 -6.74 3.46 -3.27
C VAL A 122 -6.34 4.56 -2.30
N LEU A 123 -7.07 4.73 -1.19
CA LEU A 123 -6.74 5.76 -0.19
C LEU A 123 -5.38 5.52 0.47
N VAL A 124 -5.00 4.26 0.71
CA VAL A 124 -3.65 3.93 1.21
C VAL A 124 -2.58 4.44 0.26
N ALA A 125 -2.82 4.36 -1.04
CA ALA A 125 -1.87 4.82 -2.05
C ALA A 125 -1.71 6.35 -2.08
N TYR A 126 -2.72 7.13 -1.69
CA TYR A 126 -2.73 8.60 -1.72
C TYR A 126 -2.50 9.26 -0.36
N ALA A 127 -2.42 8.49 0.74
CA ALA A 127 -2.27 9.01 2.09
C ALA A 127 -0.89 9.61 2.34
N THR A 128 -0.87 10.87 2.74
CA THR A 128 0.32 11.64 3.18
C THR A 128 0.33 11.90 4.68
N ASP A 129 -0.68 11.42 5.39
CA ASP A 129 -0.78 11.48 6.85
C ASP A 129 -0.89 10.05 7.41
N LEU A 130 -0.17 9.78 8.51
CA LEU A 130 -0.11 8.47 9.14
C LEU A 130 -1.47 7.99 9.66
N VAL A 131 -2.28 8.90 10.23
CA VAL A 131 -3.62 8.56 10.73
C VAL A 131 -4.55 8.27 9.55
N MET A 132 -4.49 9.07 8.48
CA MET A 132 -5.27 8.78 7.27
C MET A 132 -4.86 7.46 6.63
N LEU A 133 -3.55 7.16 6.58
CA LEU A 133 -3.04 5.87 6.10
C LEU A 133 -3.63 4.73 6.93
N PHE A 134 -3.68 4.86 8.26
CA PHE A 134 -4.29 3.86 9.14
C PHE A 134 -5.81 3.71 8.90
N VAL A 135 -6.55 4.81 8.74
CA VAL A 135 -7.98 4.75 8.42
C VAL A 135 -8.23 4.04 7.09
N ALA A 136 -7.43 4.36 6.06
CA ALA A 136 -7.51 3.69 4.77
C ALA A 136 -7.13 2.20 4.85
N TRP A 137 -6.15 1.87 5.69
CA TRP A 137 -5.71 0.51 5.97
C TRP A 137 -6.82 -0.34 6.60
N GLU A 138 -7.53 0.20 7.58
CA GLU A 138 -8.69 -0.46 8.21
C GLU A 138 -9.87 -0.56 7.25
N LEU A 139 -10.13 0.49 6.45
CA LEU A 139 -11.19 0.49 5.45
C LEU A 139 -10.96 -0.56 4.36
N MET A 140 -9.71 -0.83 3.99
CA MET A 140 -9.36 -1.97 3.14
C MET A 140 -9.56 -3.30 3.88
N SER A 141 -9.12 -3.36 5.15
CA SER A 141 -8.97 -4.62 5.88
C SER A 141 -10.29 -5.21 6.35
N ILE A 142 -11.15 -4.41 6.98
CA ILE A 142 -12.43 -4.88 7.54
C ILE A 142 -13.32 -5.57 6.49
N PRO A 143 -13.57 -4.99 5.29
CA PRO A 143 -14.35 -5.67 4.27
C PRO A 143 -13.70 -6.96 3.79
N THR A 144 -12.37 -7.02 3.71
CA THR A 144 -11.67 -8.23 3.30
C THR A 144 -11.78 -9.36 4.33
N TYR A 145 -11.81 -9.05 5.63
CA TYR A 145 -12.08 -10.06 6.67
C TYR A 145 -13.47 -10.70 6.50
N ILE A 146 -14.47 -9.86 6.22
CA ILE A 146 -15.85 -10.33 5.98
C ILE A 146 -15.94 -11.15 4.68
N LEU A 147 -15.21 -10.75 3.64
CA LEU A 147 -15.18 -11.45 2.35
C LEU A 147 -14.51 -12.83 2.43
N VAL A 148 -13.50 -13.01 3.28
CA VAL A 148 -12.89 -14.34 3.53
C VAL A 148 -13.91 -15.28 4.17
N GLY A 149 -14.66 -14.81 5.15
CA GLY A 149 -15.71 -15.56 5.86
C GLY A 149 -17.07 -15.54 5.18
N PHE A 150 -17.13 -15.26 3.87
CA PHE A 150 -18.41 -15.05 3.19
C PHE A 150 -19.25 -16.34 3.13
N LEU A 151 -18.60 -17.50 3.10
CA LEU A 151 -19.25 -18.82 3.11
C LEU A 151 -19.61 -19.25 4.54
N LYS A 152 -20.59 -18.60 5.16
CA LYS A 152 -20.98 -18.81 6.57
C LYS A 152 -21.24 -20.27 7.00
N LYS A 153 -21.62 -21.13 6.05
CA LYS A 153 -21.91 -22.56 6.30
C LYS A 153 -20.68 -23.45 6.21
N ASP A 154 -19.56 -22.93 5.72
CA ASP A 154 -18.31 -23.65 5.58
C ASP A 154 -17.41 -23.38 6.79
N PRO A 155 -17.13 -24.39 7.64
CA PRO A 155 -16.29 -24.20 8.81
C PRO A 155 -14.87 -23.76 8.44
N ILE A 156 -14.34 -24.17 7.28
CA ILE A 156 -12.98 -23.82 6.84
C ILE A 156 -12.92 -22.31 6.52
N SER A 157 -13.94 -21.77 5.85
CA SER A 157 -14.05 -20.34 5.57
C SER A 157 -14.19 -19.51 6.84
N ASN A 158 -14.94 -20.01 7.83
CA ASN A 158 -15.12 -19.32 9.11
C ASN A 158 -13.82 -19.29 9.93
N GLU A 159 -13.09 -20.41 10.01
CA GLU A 159 -11.79 -20.49 10.68
C GLU A 159 -10.76 -19.56 10.03
N ALA A 160 -10.69 -19.59 8.70
CA ALA A 160 -9.83 -18.71 7.91
C ALA A 160 -10.11 -17.23 8.18
N ALA A 161 -11.39 -16.83 8.24
CA ALA A 161 -11.79 -15.45 8.49
C ALA A 161 -11.39 -14.97 9.88
N ILE A 162 -11.62 -15.79 10.91
CA ILE A 162 -11.26 -15.45 12.29
C ILE A 162 -9.74 -15.34 12.43
N LYS A 163 -8.98 -16.29 11.87
CA LYS A 163 -7.51 -16.23 11.87
C LYS A 163 -7.02 -14.96 11.16
N TYR A 164 -7.56 -14.68 9.98
CA TYR A 164 -7.17 -13.49 9.21
C TYR A 164 -7.47 -12.19 9.97
N PHE A 165 -8.65 -12.10 10.59
CA PHE A 165 -9.04 -10.97 11.42
C PHE A 165 -8.13 -10.80 12.64
N LEU A 166 -7.82 -11.87 13.38
CA LEU A 166 -7.00 -11.80 14.60
C LEU A 166 -5.57 -11.34 14.31
N PHE A 167 -4.90 -11.94 13.31
CA PHE A 167 -3.56 -11.50 12.93
C PHE A 167 -3.59 -10.09 12.31
N GLY A 168 -4.67 -9.76 11.60
CA GLY A 168 -4.92 -8.43 11.07
C GLY A 168 -5.06 -7.34 12.12
N ALA A 169 -5.85 -7.60 13.16
CA ALA A 169 -6.02 -6.69 14.29
C ALA A 169 -4.71 -6.50 15.06
N LEU A 170 -3.93 -7.57 15.25
CA LEU A 170 -2.60 -7.49 15.85
C LEU A 170 -1.64 -6.62 15.02
N SER A 171 -1.58 -6.83 13.71
CA SER A 171 -0.79 -6.01 12.78
C SER A 171 -1.20 -4.53 12.85
N SER A 172 -2.50 -4.26 12.92
CA SER A 172 -3.03 -2.89 12.96
C SER A 172 -2.75 -2.21 14.31
N ALA A 173 -2.78 -2.96 15.41
CA ALA A 173 -2.33 -2.48 16.72
C ALA A 173 -0.81 -2.15 16.73
N ILE A 174 0.00 -2.93 16.02
CA ILE A 174 1.43 -2.64 15.85
C ILE A 174 1.62 -1.35 15.04
N ILE A 175 0.86 -1.16 13.95
CA ILE A 175 0.93 0.07 13.14
C ILE A 175 0.55 1.29 13.97
N ILE A 176 -0.59 1.27 14.67
CA ILE A 176 -1.04 2.43 15.45
C ILE A 176 -0.09 2.75 16.60
N TYR A 177 0.58 1.75 17.18
CA TYR A 177 1.65 1.96 18.15
C TYR A 177 2.88 2.64 17.52
N GLY A 178 3.26 2.23 16.31
CA GLY A 178 4.29 2.93 15.52
C GLY A 178 3.94 4.40 15.25
N ILE A 179 2.68 4.68 14.89
CA ILE A 179 2.17 6.05 14.71
C ILE A 179 2.26 6.83 16.02
N SER A 180 1.85 6.24 17.15
CA SER A 180 1.93 6.88 18.46
C SER A 180 3.36 7.26 18.84
N LEU A 181 4.34 6.41 18.55
CA LEU A 181 5.75 6.70 18.83
C LEU A 181 6.28 7.82 17.92
N ALA A 182 5.97 7.76 16.62
CA ALA A 182 6.35 8.79 15.66
C ALA A 182 5.76 10.16 16.03
N TYR A 183 4.47 10.21 16.39
CA TYR A 183 3.80 11.41 16.88
C TYR A 183 4.40 11.90 18.20
N GLY A 184 4.69 11.00 19.15
CA GLY A 184 5.30 11.36 20.43
C GLY A 184 6.68 12.00 20.31
N ILE A 185 7.44 11.66 19.28
CA ILE A 185 8.75 12.24 18.99
C ILE A 185 8.63 13.56 18.22
N THR A 186 7.77 13.60 17.19
CA THR A 186 7.78 14.67 16.18
C THR A 186 6.67 15.71 16.36
N GLY A 187 5.61 15.38 17.11
CA GLY A 187 4.44 16.22 17.31
C GLY A 187 3.50 16.30 16.10
N SER A 188 3.77 15.53 15.03
CA SER A 188 2.96 15.55 13.80
C SER A 188 2.62 14.13 13.34
N THR A 189 1.52 14.02 12.60
CA THR A 189 1.09 12.80 11.91
C THR A 189 1.34 12.88 10.40
N ASN A 190 1.68 14.07 9.89
CA ASN A 190 2.02 14.26 8.50
C ASN A 190 3.34 13.52 8.19
N ILE A 191 3.33 12.70 7.13
CA ILE A 191 4.47 11.85 6.77
C ILE A 191 5.72 12.70 6.52
N GLY A 192 5.60 13.81 5.80
CA GLY A 192 6.73 14.70 5.51
C GLY A 192 7.32 15.38 6.74
N GLU A 193 6.48 15.81 7.68
CA GLU A 193 6.92 16.43 8.93
C GLU A 193 7.56 15.42 9.88
N VAL A 194 7.03 14.20 9.93
CA VAL A 194 7.62 13.09 10.72
C VAL A 194 9.04 12.79 10.20
N ILE A 195 9.24 12.78 8.89
CA ILE A 195 10.58 12.61 8.27
C ILE A 195 11.52 13.71 8.76
N GLN A 196 11.10 14.97 8.69
CA GLN A 196 11.92 16.10 9.11
C GLN A 196 12.25 16.04 10.61
N GLY A 197 11.28 15.66 11.45
CA GLY A 197 11.49 15.47 12.89
C GLY A 197 12.50 14.37 13.20
N PHE A 198 12.50 13.27 12.44
CA PHE A 198 13.49 12.20 12.59
C PHE A 198 14.90 12.59 12.13
N MET A 199 15.04 13.51 11.17
CA MET A 199 16.36 13.99 10.70
C MET A 199 17.12 14.80 11.75
N VAL A 200 16.40 15.46 12.66
CA VAL A 200 16.97 16.32 13.72
C VAL A 200 16.87 15.68 15.11
N LEU A 201 16.68 14.36 15.15
CA LEU A 201 16.44 13.61 16.38
C LEU A 201 17.67 13.61 17.30
N ASP A 202 17.44 13.87 18.58
CA ASP A 202 18.47 13.73 19.62
C ASP A 202 18.99 12.28 19.70
N ALA A 203 20.29 12.11 19.93
CA ALA A 203 20.93 10.81 19.99
C ALA A 203 20.27 9.84 20.99
N ASN A 204 19.72 10.37 22.08
CA ASN A 204 19.03 9.57 23.11
C ASN A 204 17.68 9.02 22.64
N LEU A 205 17.05 9.65 21.65
CA LEU A 205 15.73 9.26 21.13
C LEU A 205 15.82 8.36 19.89
N ILE A 206 17.00 8.20 19.30
CA ILE A 206 17.24 7.31 18.15
C ILE A 206 16.69 5.89 18.37
N PRO A 207 16.89 5.23 19.53
CA PRO A 207 16.34 3.89 19.78
C PRO A 207 14.80 3.83 19.68
N ILE A 208 14.10 4.91 20.06
CA ILE A 208 12.64 5.00 19.99
C ILE A 208 12.21 5.23 18.54
N GLY A 209 12.92 6.06 17.78
CA GLY A 209 12.70 6.24 16.34
C GLY A 209 12.88 4.92 15.57
N LEU A 210 13.93 4.17 15.92
CA LEU A 210 14.18 2.82 15.41
C LEU A 210 13.03 1.85 15.73
N LEU A 211 12.52 1.89 16.96
CA LEU A 211 11.38 1.09 17.37
C LEU A 211 10.13 1.46 16.55
N ALA A 212 9.85 2.73 16.33
CA ALA A 212 8.71 3.19 15.52
C ALA A 212 8.79 2.63 14.09
N VAL A 213 9.96 2.74 13.44
CA VAL A 213 10.19 2.17 12.10
C VAL A 213 10.07 0.65 12.11
N GLY A 214 10.61 -0.03 13.13
CA GLY A 214 10.46 -1.49 13.30
C GLY A 214 9.01 -1.93 13.43
N MET A 215 8.19 -1.16 14.15
CA MET A 215 6.74 -1.39 14.26
C MET A 215 6.05 -1.23 12.91
N PHE A 216 6.39 -0.21 12.12
CA PHE A 216 5.85 -0.07 10.76
C PHE A 216 6.23 -1.25 9.86
N ILE A 217 7.50 -1.69 9.88
CA ILE A 217 7.96 -2.85 9.10
C ILE A 217 7.20 -4.11 9.51
N ALA A 218 7.03 -4.36 10.81
CA ALA A 218 6.29 -5.52 11.30
C ALA A 218 4.80 -5.46 10.90
N GLY A 219 4.18 -4.29 11.09
CA GLY A 219 2.79 -4.03 10.76
C GLY A 219 2.50 -4.23 9.27
N PHE A 220 3.25 -3.56 8.38
CA PHE A 220 3.08 -3.72 6.94
C PHE A 220 3.54 -5.09 6.44
N GLY A 221 4.56 -5.67 7.08
CA GLY A 221 5.10 -7.00 6.80
C GLY A 221 4.06 -8.11 6.88
N PHE A 222 3.12 -8.01 7.83
CA PHE A 222 1.95 -8.90 7.89
C PHE A 222 1.11 -8.85 6.61
N LYS A 223 0.71 -7.66 6.15
CA LYS A 223 -0.19 -7.52 4.99
C LYS A 223 0.51 -7.89 3.67
N MET A 224 1.80 -7.60 3.57
CA MET A 224 2.66 -8.07 2.48
C MET A 224 2.87 -9.60 2.53
N GLY A 225 2.77 -10.21 3.72
CA GLY A 225 3.00 -11.63 3.90
C GLY A 225 4.49 -12.00 3.92
N LEU A 226 5.31 -11.14 4.52
CA LEU A 226 6.74 -11.34 4.67
C LEU A 226 7.02 -12.31 5.82
N VAL A 227 8.11 -13.08 5.74
CA VAL A 227 8.62 -13.85 6.88
C VAL A 227 9.22 -12.88 7.90
N PRO A 228 8.89 -12.98 9.21
CA PRO A 228 8.17 -14.05 9.88
C PRO A 228 6.63 -13.93 9.89
N PHE A 229 6.04 -12.79 9.53
CA PHE A 229 4.60 -12.44 9.69
C PHE A 229 3.60 -13.13 8.73
N HIS A 230 3.94 -14.30 8.19
CA HIS A 230 3.24 -14.94 7.08
C HIS A 230 2.23 -16.02 7.48
N MET A 231 2.11 -16.35 8.77
CA MET A 231 1.36 -17.51 9.26
C MET A 231 -0.12 -17.51 8.89
N TRP A 232 -0.70 -16.33 8.62
CA TRP A 232 -2.11 -16.20 8.23
C TRP A 232 -2.38 -16.66 6.79
N LEU A 233 -1.39 -16.64 5.91
CA LEU A 233 -1.57 -16.81 4.46
C LEU A 233 -2.12 -18.19 4.07
N PRO A 234 -1.57 -19.34 4.53
CA PRO A 234 -2.02 -20.65 4.05
C PRO A 234 -3.50 -20.89 4.35
N ASP A 235 -3.90 -20.66 5.61
CA ASP A 235 -5.26 -20.90 6.07
C ASP A 235 -6.26 -19.95 5.39
N THR A 236 -5.88 -18.68 5.23
CA THR A 236 -6.76 -17.67 4.64
C THR A 236 -7.05 -17.94 3.18
N TYR A 237 -6.05 -18.39 2.42
CA TYR A 237 -6.21 -18.67 0.98
C TYR A 237 -6.95 -19.99 0.74
N GLU A 238 -6.81 -20.96 1.64
CA GLU A 238 -7.56 -22.22 1.56
C GLU A 238 -9.04 -22.02 1.89
N GLY A 239 -9.37 -21.16 2.88
CA GLY A 239 -10.75 -20.92 3.29
C GLY A 239 -11.49 -19.80 2.53
N ALA A 240 -10.78 -18.88 1.87
CA ALA A 240 -11.43 -17.79 1.14
C ALA A 240 -12.09 -18.25 -0.17
N PRO A 241 -13.18 -17.60 -0.61
CA PRO A 241 -13.66 -17.74 -1.99
C PRO A 241 -12.51 -17.48 -3.00
N PRO A 242 -12.37 -18.26 -4.08
CA PRO A 242 -11.25 -18.12 -5.03
C PRO A 242 -11.08 -16.71 -5.62
N THR A 243 -12.18 -16.02 -5.87
CA THR A 243 -12.21 -14.64 -6.36
C THR A 243 -11.70 -13.64 -5.31
N ILE A 244 -11.96 -13.90 -4.03
CA ILE A 244 -11.45 -13.10 -2.91
C ILE A 244 -9.98 -13.43 -2.63
N ALA A 245 -9.57 -14.69 -2.75
CA ALA A 245 -8.16 -15.05 -2.70
C ALA A 245 -7.35 -14.28 -3.77
N THR A 246 -7.92 -14.05 -4.96
CA THR A 246 -7.32 -13.20 -6.01
C THR A 246 -7.17 -11.74 -5.57
N LEU A 247 -8.21 -11.17 -4.95
CA LEU A 247 -8.19 -9.80 -4.41
C LEU A 247 -7.13 -9.63 -3.32
N LEU A 248 -7.03 -10.61 -2.42
CA LEU A 248 -6.03 -10.63 -1.35
C LEU A 248 -4.63 -10.74 -1.93
N ALA A 249 -4.43 -11.67 -2.87
CA ALA A 249 -3.13 -11.92 -3.50
C ALA A 249 -2.59 -10.69 -4.20
N ALA A 250 -3.37 -10.10 -5.10
CA ALA A 250 -2.88 -9.06 -5.99
C ALA A 250 -3.18 -7.64 -5.50
N GLY A 251 -4.34 -7.41 -4.88
CA GLY A 251 -4.80 -6.07 -4.49
C GLY A 251 -4.21 -5.66 -3.16
N THR A 252 -4.59 -6.36 -2.08
CA THR A 252 -4.22 -5.93 -0.71
C THR A 252 -2.71 -5.95 -0.45
N LYS A 253 -1.97 -6.81 -1.17
CA LYS A 253 -0.51 -6.82 -1.10
C LYS A 253 0.10 -5.57 -1.72
N LYS A 254 -0.42 -5.09 -2.87
CA LYS A 254 0.03 -3.84 -3.50
C LYS A 254 -0.26 -2.64 -2.59
N ALA A 255 -1.39 -2.61 -1.90
CA ALA A 255 -1.66 -1.59 -0.89
C ALA A 255 -0.65 -1.64 0.26
N GLY A 256 -0.31 -2.86 0.72
CA GLY A 256 0.75 -3.09 1.71
C GLY A 256 2.09 -2.52 1.27
N PHE A 257 2.50 -2.78 0.03
CA PHE A 257 3.71 -2.19 -0.55
C PHE A 257 3.60 -0.68 -0.69
N ALA A 258 2.47 -0.13 -1.15
CA ALA A 258 2.29 1.32 -1.28
C ALA A 258 2.48 2.04 0.07
N ALA A 259 1.86 1.53 1.14
CA ALA A 259 2.04 2.05 2.49
C ALA A 259 3.49 1.93 2.97
N ALA A 260 4.08 0.73 2.79
CA ALA A 260 5.46 0.46 3.17
C ALA A 260 6.43 1.41 2.45
N LEU A 261 6.25 1.66 1.15
CA LEU A 261 7.08 2.60 0.39
C LEU A 261 6.92 4.04 0.90
N ARG A 262 5.70 4.51 1.21
CA ARG A 262 5.50 5.87 1.74
C ARG A 262 6.15 6.07 3.12
N VAL A 263 6.09 5.05 3.97
CA VAL A 263 6.49 5.17 5.39
C VAL A 263 7.92 4.67 5.65
N ILE A 264 8.39 3.62 4.98
CA ILE A 264 9.75 3.09 5.20
C ILE A 264 10.81 4.01 4.60
N VAL A 265 10.47 4.80 3.56
CA VAL A 265 11.33 5.91 3.10
C VAL A 265 11.64 6.90 4.23
N MET A 266 10.75 7.02 5.23
CA MET A 266 11.07 7.80 6.43
C MET A 266 12.27 7.23 7.18
N GLY A 267 12.35 5.90 7.35
CA GLY A 267 13.40 5.25 8.12
C GLY A 267 14.76 5.21 7.40
N THR A 268 14.77 5.10 6.07
CA THR A 268 16.02 5.04 5.29
C THR A 268 16.63 6.42 5.06
N VAL A 269 15.81 7.44 4.77
CA VAL A 269 16.30 8.80 4.49
C VAL A 269 16.51 9.59 5.79
N ALA A 270 15.62 9.49 6.77
CA ALA A 270 15.68 10.34 7.96
C ALA A 270 16.70 9.87 9.01
N LEU A 271 16.82 8.55 9.22
CA LEU A 271 17.69 8.00 10.27
C LEU A 271 19.07 7.60 9.75
N SER A 272 19.37 7.78 8.46
CA SER A 272 20.66 7.41 7.82
C SER A 272 21.10 5.95 8.04
N LEU A 273 20.15 5.07 8.30
CA LEU A 273 20.39 3.66 8.58
C LEU A 273 20.27 2.83 7.30
N ASP A 274 21.25 1.95 7.11
CA ASP A 274 21.26 1.01 5.99
C ASP A 274 20.34 -0.19 6.27
N TRP A 275 19.03 0.00 6.05
CA TRP A 275 18.02 -1.05 6.17
C TRP A 275 18.11 -2.11 5.06
N THR A 276 18.97 -1.90 4.06
CA THR A 276 19.19 -2.82 2.94
C THR A 276 19.48 -4.23 3.43
N LEU A 277 20.36 -4.39 4.41
CA LEU A 277 20.73 -5.71 4.90
C LEU A 277 19.56 -6.41 5.59
N ALA A 278 18.82 -5.69 6.44
CA ALA A 278 17.67 -6.24 7.15
C ALA A 278 16.54 -6.64 6.18
N LEU A 279 16.20 -5.76 5.24
CA LEU A 279 15.19 -6.03 4.21
C LEU A 279 15.66 -7.14 3.25
N GLY A 280 16.95 -7.21 2.92
CA GLY A 280 17.55 -8.27 2.12
C GLY A 280 17.48 -9.63 2.81
N ILE A 281 17.75 -9.69 4.11
CA ILE A 281 17.57 -10.93 4.91
C ILE A 281 16.10 -11.37 4.89
N ILE A 282 15.16 -10.43 5.09
CA ILE A 282 13.71 -10.73 5.01
C ILE A 282 13.32 -11.22 3.61
N ALA A 283 13.87 -10.62 2.55
CA ALA A 283 13.60 -11.01 1.17
C ALA A 283 14.09 -12.44 0.89
N VAL A 284 15.33 -12.76 1.24
CA VAL A 284 15.92 -14.10 1.08
C VAL A 284 15.13 -15.14 1.88
N MET A 285 14.79 -14.84 3.14
CA MET A 285 13.97 -15.76 3.95
C MET A 285 12.59 -15.98 3.33
N THR A 286 11.93 -14.91 2.86
CA THR A 286 10.59 -14.99 2.26
C THR A 286 10.60 -15.81 0.97
N MET A 287 11.60 -15.63 0.10
CA MET A 287 11.76 -16.45 -1.10
C MET A 287 12.06 -17.92 -0.76
N THR A 288 12.97 -18.16 0.18
CA THR A 288 13.42 -19.50 0.56
C THR A 288 12.28 -20.31 1.16
N VAL A 289 11.59 -19.74 2.16
CA VAL A 289 10.44 -20.40 2.81
C VAL A 289 9.30 -20.60 1.82
N GLY A 290 8.99 -19.58 0.99
CA GLY A 290 7.95 -19.68 -0.03
C GLY A 290 8.18 -20.82 -1.02
N ASN A 291 9.41 -20.93 -1.54
CA ASN A 291 9.76 -21.96 -2.52
C ASN A 291 9.77 -23.36 -1.92
N ILE A 292 10.34 -23.55 -0.73
CA ILE A 292 10.40 -24.86 -0.08
C ILE A 292 8.98 -25.34 0.25
N ALA A 293 8.16 -24.46 0.86
CA ALA A 293 6.81 -24.83 1.22
C ALA A 293 5.93 -25.10 -0.03
N ALA A 294 6.17 -24.42 -1.16
CA ALA A 294 5.45 -24.69 -2.42
C ALA A 294 5.67 -26.13 -2.94
N ILE A 295 6.90 -26.66 -2.82
CA ILE A 295 7.22 -28.02 -3.28
C ILE A 295 6.50 -29.08 -2.42
N MET A 296 6.26 -28.79 -1.14
CA MET A 296 5.69 -29.75 -0.18
C MET A 296 4.16 -29.86 -0.26
N GLN A 297 3.51 -29.02 -1.06
CA GLN A 297 2.06 -28.86 -1.06
C GLN A 297 1.36 -29.75 -2.09
N LYS A 298 0.22 -30.32 -1.69
CA LYS A 298 -0.60 -31.20 -2.53
C LYS A 298 -1.93 -30.58 -2.97
N LYS A 299 -2.33 -29.44 -2.38
CA LYS A 299 -3.61 -28.77 -2.63
C LYS A 299 -3.41 -27.49 -3.45
N SER A 300 -4.33 -27.24 -4.40
CA SER A 300 -4.23 -26.11 -5.33
C SER A 300 -4.37 -24.74 -4.65
N GLY A 301 -5.27 -24.58 -3.66
CA GLY A 301 -5.46 -23.31 -2.94
C GLY A 301 -4.24 -22.89 -2.11
N SER A 302 -3.59 -23.86 -1.48
CA SER A 302 -2.36 -23.67 -0.71
C SER A 302 -1.14 -23.42 -1.61
N ASN A 303 -1.13 -23.91 -2.86
CA ASN A 303 -0.09 -23.57 -3.84
C ASN A 303 -0.14 -22.09 -4.26
N VAL A 304 -1.33 -21.49 -4.35
CA VAL A 304 -1.48 -20.06 -4.68
C VAL A 304 -0.91 -19.17 -3.58
N SER A 305 -1.11 -19.51 -2.30
CA SER A 305 -0.56 -18.71 -1.19
C SER A 305 0.97 -18.74 -1.14
N LEU A 306 1.59 -19.81 -1.64
CA LEU A 306 3.05 -20.00 -1.60
C LEU A 306 3.76 -19.45 -2.84
N PHE A 307 3.14 -19.54 -4.01
CA PHE A 307 3.58 -18.74 -5.17
C PHE A 307 3.58 -17.23 -4.83
N GLN A 308 2.67 -16.81 -3.94
CA GLN A 308 2.58 -15.43 -3.49
C GLN A 308 3.63 -15.03 -2.45
N HIS A 309 4.28 -15.97 -1.76
CA HIS A 309 5.49 -15.67 -0.98
C HIS A 309 6.67 -15.38 -1.91
N TRP A 310 6.78 -16.15 -2.99
CA TRP A 310 7.83 -15.97 -3.99
C TRP A 310 7.73 -14.60 -4.68
N THR A 311 6.54 -14.20 -5.13
CA THR A 311 6.34 -12.87 -5.73
C THR A 311 6.64 -11.74 -4.75
N CYS A 312 6.22 -11.84 -3.48
CA CYS A 312 6.54 -10.83 -2.46
C CYS A 312 8.04 -10.72 -2.18
N GLY A 313 8.75 -11.85 -2.14
CA GLY A 313 10.20 -11.86 -2.04
C GLY A 313 10.85 -11.09 -3.20
N ILE A 314 10.38 -11.28 -4.44
CA ILE A 314 10.87 -10.56 -5.62
C ILE A 314 10.57 -9.07 -5.54
N TYR A 315 9.37 -8.67 -5.14
CA TYR A 315 9.04 -7.24 -4.97
C TYR A 315 9.90 -6.59 -3.89
N LEU A 316 10.17 -7.30 -2.78
CA LEU A 316 11.02 -6.81 -1.72
C LEU A 316 12.49 -6.74 -2.15
N ASP A 317 12.99 -7.74 -2.88
CA ASP A 317 14.34 -7.72 -3.46
C ASP A 317 14.52 -6.61 -4.50
N TRP A 318 13.49 -6.37 -5.32
CA TRP A 318 13.47 -5.23 -6.25
C TRP A 318 13.50 -3.90 -5.50
N PHE A 319 12.73 -3.78 -4.40
CA PHE A 319 12.75 -2.60 -3.53
C PHE A 319 14.13 -2.40 -2.87
N VAL A 320 14.74 -3.48 -2.38
CA VAL A 320 16.09 -3.48 -1.81
C VAL A 320 17.11 -3.03 -2.87
N HIS A 321 17.07 -3.59 -4.08
CA HIS A 321 17.95 -3.19 -5.18
C HIS A 321 17.74 -1.74 -5.61
N CYS A 322 16.50 -1.25 -5.68
CA CYS A 322 16.22 0.17 -5.96
C CYS A 322 16.74 1.08 -4.85
N THR A 323 16.62 0.65 -3.58
CA THR A 323 17.14 1.41 -2.43
C THR A 323 18.66 1.43 -2.44
N ILE A 324 19.33 0.31 -2.76
CA ILE A 324 20.79 0.24 -2.98
C ILE A 324 21.19 1.17 -4.10
N PHE A 325 20.53 1.09 -5.25
CA PHE A 325 20.85 1.92 -6.42
C PHE A 325 20.65 3.41 -6.11
N TYR A 326 19.57 3.77 -5.44
CA TYR A 326 19.30 5.16 -5.03
C TYR A 326 20.29 5.65 -3.96
N TYR A 327 20.59 4.83 -2.95
CA TYR A 327 21.54 5.13 -1.89
C TYR A 327 22.98 5.29 -2.44
N TRP A 328 23.43 4.37 -3.31
CA TRP A 328 24.72 4.46 -3.97
C TRP A 328 24.77 5.62 -4.96
N SER A 329 23.72 5.85 -5.75
CA SER A 329 23.62 7.03 -6.62
C SER A 329 23.72 8.33 -5.82
N SER A 330 23.02 8.42 -4.68
CA SER A 330 23.05 9.59 -3.81
C SER A 330 24.42 9.84 -3.16
N ARG A 331 25.23 8.80 -2.89
CA ARG A 331 26.62 8.95 -2.42
C ARG A 331 27.60 9.27 -3.54
N ILE A 332 27.42 8.71 -4.73
CA ILE A 332 28.25 8.99 -5.91
C ILE A 332 27.97 10.42 -6.43
N TYR A 333 26.75 10.93 -6.24
CA TYR A 333 26.33 12.31 -6.50
C TYR A 333 26.34 13.22 -5.25
N VAL A 334 27.06 12.86 -4.18
CA VAL A 334 27.60 13.91 -3.29
C VAL A 334 28.85 14.43 -3.97
N PRO A 335 28.84 15.61 -4.61
CA PRO A 335 30.07 16.14 -5.16
C PRO A 335 31.06 16.28 -4.01
N HIS A 336 32.30 15.86 -4.26
CA HIS A 336 33.49 16.16 -3.46
C HIS A 336 33.76 17.69 -3.44
N THR A 337 32.79 18.51 -3.03
CA THR A 337 32.88 19.98 -2.96
C THR A 337 32.86 20.51 -1.53
N LYS A 338 33.26 19.69 -0.54
CA LYS A 338 33.54 20.18 0.83
C LYS A 338 35.03 20.35 1.15
N SER A 339 35.93 20.24 0.17
CA SER A 339 37.37 20.49 0.37
C SER A 339 37.93 21.70 -0.40
N CYS A 340 37.12 22.43 -1.16
CA CYS A 340 37.56 23.62 -1.92
C CYS A 340 36.56 24.79 -1.82
N CYS A 341 36.03 25.06 -0.63
CA CYS A 341 35.28 26.29 -0.35
C CYS A 341 35.94 27.05 0.79
N ASN A 342 37.23 27.34 0.61
CA ASN A 342 37.81 28.55 1.16
C ASN A 342 38.30 29.35 -0.05
N GLU A 343 37.99 30.65 -0.05
CA GLU A 343 38.32 31.67 -1.05
C GLU A 343 37.28 31.91 -2.18
N ARG A 344 36.48 32.96 -1.92
CA ARG A 344 35.87 33.94 -2.85
C ARG A 344 35.84 33.57 -4.34
N CYS A 345 34.63 33.28 -4.84
CA CYS A 345 34.20 33.75 -6.17
C CYS A 345 32.67 33.78 -6.27
N SER A 346 32.13 34.97 -6.51
CA SER A 346 30.71 35.24 -6.71
C SER A 346 30.38 35.09 -8.19
N ILE A 347 29.68 34.03 -8.64
CA ILE A 347 29.15 33.97 -10.01
C ILE A 347 27.77 33.30 -10.05
N HIS A 348 26.81 34.02 -10.66
CA HIS A 348 25.46 33.63 -11.06
C HIS A 348 25.48 32.49 -12.10
N CYS A 349 24.64 31.46 -11.92
CA CYS A 349 24.38 30.45 -12.94
C CYS A 349 22.98 30.63 -13.54
N SER A 350 22.93 30.82 -14.86
CA SER A 350 21.75 30.61 -15.69
C SER A 350 22.12 29.56 -16.77
N CYS A 351 21.18 28.68 -17.11
CA CYS A 351 21.34 27.45 -17.88
C CYS A 351 22.40 27.48 -19.01
N GLY A 352 23.35 26.53 -18.94
CA GLY A 352 23.76 25.80 -20.15
C GLY A 352 25.13 26.06 -20.76
N ASN A 353 26.02 26.87 -20.18
CA ASN A 353 27.46 26.89 -20.57
C ASN A 353 28.32 27.63 -19.55
N CYS A 354 29.28 26.95 -18.93
CA CYS A 354 30.32 27.58 -18.09
C CYS A 354 31.66 27.56 -18.84
N ASN A 355 32.09 28.72 -19.33
CA ASN A 355 33.47 28.93 -19.79
C ASN A 355 34.32 29.45 -18.63
N CYS A 356 35.37 28.71 -18.26
CA CYS A 356 36.39 29.18 -17.33
C CYS A 356 37.29 30.20 -18.05
N ILE A 357 37.25 31.46 -17.64
CA ILE A 357 38.27 32.45 -18.04
C ILE A 357 39.48 32.20 -17.13
N SER A 358 40.46 31.48 -17.66
CA SER A 358 41.78 31.26 -17.06
C SER A 358 42.55 32.58 -16.97
N GLY A 359 43.13 32.87 -15.80
CA GLY A 359 44.08 33.94 -15.61
C GLY A 359 44.78 33.84 -14.26
N TYR A 360 45.94 33.16 -14.26
CA TYR A 360 47.05 33.23 -13.29
C TYR A 360 47.10 32.20 -12.12
N THR A 361 47.89 31.15 -12.41
CA THR A 361 48.96 30.47 -11.65
C THR A 361 49.07 30.49 -10.11
N CYS A 362 49.18 29.24 -9.61
CA CYS A 362 49.66 28.69 -8.34
C CYS A 362 48.76 28.80 -7.11
#